data_AF-A0A935JG85-F1
#
_entry.id   AF-A0A935JG85-F1
#
_cell.length_a   1.000
_cell.length_b   1.000
_cell.length_c   1.000
_cell.angle_alpha   90.00
_cell.angle_beta   90.00
_cell.angle_gamma   90.00
#
_symmetry.space_group_name_H-M   'P 1'
#
loop_
_entity.id
_entity.type
_entity.pdbx_description
1 polymer ?
#
loop_
_entity_poly.entity_id
_entity_poly.type
_entity_poly.pdbx_seq_one_letter_code
_entity_poly.pdbx_strand_id
1 'polypeptide(L)'
;MSGPKEYWLDSSENVTKLFRGLCILGLALLAIDLVLHKHEAFAFAAWFGFYCLFGFFACVVLVLVAKQLRRILMRDEDYYER
;
A
#
# COMPACT_ATOMS: atom_id res chain seq x y z
N MET A 1 -4.33 -29.91 24.04
CA MET A 1 -4.06 -28.49 23.76
C MET A 1 -2.99 -28.45 22.68
N SER A 2 -3.37 -28.18 21.43
CA SER A 2 -2.43 -28.04 20.32
C SER A 2 -1.55 -26.83 20.60
N GLY A 3 -0.22 -26.98 20.61
CA GLY A 3 0.73 -25.89 20.87
C GLY A 3 0.57 -24.69 19.92
N PRO A 4 1.19 -23.54 20.23
CA PRO A 4 1.09 -22.34 19.42
C PRO A 4 1.50 -22.65 17.96
N LYS A 5 0.62 -22.32 17.01
CA LYS A 5 0.89 -22.48 15.58
C LYS A 5 1.86 -21.39 15.13
N GLU A 6 3.09 -21.75 14.81
CA GLU A 6 4.01 -20.84 14.15
C GLU A 6 3.57 -20.61 12.70
N TYR A 7 3.38 -19.35 12.33
CA TYR A 7 3.00 -18.98 10.96
C TYR A 7 4.24 -18.63 10.14
N TRP A 8 4.20 -18.87 8.83
CA TRP A 8 5.31 -18.57 7.93
C TRP A 8 5.73 -17.09 7.93
N LEU A 9 4.80 -16.18 8.26
CA LEU A 9 5.03 -14.74 8.37
C LEU A 9 5.56 -14.27 9.74
N ASP A 10 5.70 -15.16 10.74
CA ASP A 10 6.32 -14.80 12.04
C ASP A 10 7.84 -14.61 11.92
N SER A 11 8.48 -15.22 10.91
CA SER A 11 9.91 -15.02 10.70
C SER A 11 10.16 -13.67 10.04
N SER A 12 10.99 -12.84 10.68
CA SER A 12 11.41 -11.53 10.15
C SER A 12 12.08 -11.65 8.78
N GLU A 13 12.69 -12.79 8.48
CA GLU A 13 13.33 -13.08 7.20
C GLU A 13 12.30 -13.22 6.06
N ASN A 14 11.17 -13.89 6.28
CA ASN A 14 10.13 -14.05 5.26
C ASN A 14 9.40 -12.72 5.01
N VAL A 15 9.16 -11.92 6.05
CA VAL A 15 8.61 -10.57 5.91
C VAL A 15 9.56 -9.67 5.10
N THR A 16 10.86 -9.76 5.36
CA THR A 16 11.88 -8.99 4.62
C THR A 16 11.94 -9.43 3.15
N LYS A 17 11.86 -10.74 2.87
CA LYS A 17 11.79 -11.27 1.50
C LYS A 17 10.54 -10.79 0.76
N LEU A 18 9.38 -10.80 1.42
CA LEU A 18 8.11 -10.31 0.85
C LEU A 18 8.20 -8.82 0.52
N PHE A 19 8.70 -8.01 1.45
CA PHE A 19 8.89 -6.57 1.24
C PHE A 19 9.86 -6.29 0.10
N ARG A 20 10.99 -7.00 0.05
CA ARG A 20 11.98 -6.88 -1.03
C ARG A 20 11.40 -7.29 -2.38
N GLY A 21 10.60 -8.36 -2.43
CA GLY A 21 9.88 -8.78 -3.64
C GLY A 21 8.90 -7.72 -4.12
N LEU A 22 8.14 -7.11 -3.21
CA LEU A 22 7.23 -6.01 -3.52
C LEU A 22 7.97 -4.78 -4.06
N CYS A 23 9.12 -4.42 -3.46
CA CYS A 23 9.97 -3.34 -3.96
C CYS A 23 10.53 -3.64 -5.36
N ILE A 24 11.00 -4.85 -5.61
CA ILE A 24 11.52 -5.26 -6.93
C ILE A 24 10.41 -5.19 -7.98
N LEU A 25 9.22 -5.71 -7.66
CA LEU A 25 8.07 -5.64 -8.56
C LEU A 25 7.69 -4.19 -8.86
N GLY A 26 7.64 -3.32 -7.83
CA GLY A 26 7.39 -1.89 -8.00
C GLY A 26 8.41 -1.20 -8.91
N LEU A 27 9.70 -1.48 -8.74
CA LEU A 27 10.76 -0.96 -9.60
C LEU A 27 10.64 -1.49 -11.04
N ALA A 28 10.26 -2.75 -11.22
CA ALA A 28 10.05 -3.34 -12.54
C ALA A 28 8.88 -2.67 -13.28
N LEU A 29 7.76 -2.43 -12.59
CA LEU A 29 6.64 -1.68 -13.16
C LEU A 29 7.03 -0.24 -13.53
N LEU A 30 7.83 0.42 -12.70
CA LEU A 30 8.35 1.76 -13.01
C LEU A 30 9.26 1.74 -14.26
N ALA A 31 10.10 0.71 -14.40
CA ALA A 31 10.94 0.53 -15.58
C ALA A 31 10.13 0.27 -16.86
N ILE A 32 8.99 -0.41 -16.77
CA ILE A 32 8.07 -0.59 -17.92
C ILE A 32 7.44 0.75 -18.32
N ASP A 33 7.15 1.63 -17.35
CA ASP A 33 6.63 2.98 -17.59
C ASP A 33 7.61 3.87 -18.38
N LEU A 34 8.92 3.57 -18.37
CA LEU A 34 9.92 4.25 -19.24
C LEU A 34 9.74 3.93 -20.73
N VAL A 35 9.25 2.73 -21.04
CA VAL A 35 9.17 2.22 -22.42
C VAL A 35 7.81 2.55 -23.04
N LEU A 36 6.76 2.60 -22.22
CA LEU A 36 5.43 3.01 -22.68
C LEU A 36 5.36 4.53 -22.87
N HIS A 37 5.39 4.96 -24.13
CA HIS A 37 4.97 6.33 -24.48
C HIS A 37 3.45 6.43 -24.30
N LYS A 38 3.02 7.01 -23.18
CA LYS A 38 1.62 7.30 -22.93
C LYS A 38 1.19 8.50 -23.76
N HIS A 39 0.13 8.35 -24.55
CA HIS A 39 -0.52 9.47 -25.22
C HIS A 39 -1.37 10.24 -24.22
N GLU A 40 -0.70 11.08 -23.44
CA GLU A 40 -1.31 11.87 -22.39
C GLU A 40 -1.91 13.16 -22.96
N ALA A 41 -3.18 13.41 -22.67
CA ALA A 41 -3.86 14.65 -23.06
C ALA A 41 -3.36 15.88 -22.28
N PHE A 42 -2.66 15.66 -21.16
CA PHE A 42 -2.18 16.71 -20.26
C PHE A 42 -0.65 16.68 -20.14
N ALA A 43 -0.01 17.83 -20.35
CA ALA A 43 1.46 17.95 -20.32
C ALA A 43 2.11 17.54 -18.99
N PHE A 44 1.38 17.61 -17.87
CA PHE A 44 1.88 17.17 -16.56
C PHE A 44 1.84 15.65 -16.37
N ALA A 45 0.93 14.95 -17.05
CA ALA A 45 0.81 13.49 -16.98
C ALA A 45 1.88 12.80 -17.85
N ALA A 46 2.48 13.53 -18.80
CA ALA A 46 3.63 13.09 -19.57
C ALA A 46 4.95 13.09 -18.76
N TRP A 47 4.94 13.60 -17.52
CA TRP A 47 6.16 13.64 -16.71
C TRP A 47 6.56 12.24 -16.27
N PHE A 48 7.83 11.89 -16.52
CA PHE A 48 8.41 10.61 -16.13
C PHE A 48 8.16 10.29 -14.65
N GLY A 49 7.54 9.13 -14.39
CA GLY A 49 7.25 8.65 -13.04
C GLY A 49 6.01 9.26 -12.38
N PHE A 50 5.25 10.13 -13.06
CA PHE A 50 4.02 10.74 -12.53
C PHE A 50 3.03 9.68 -12.01
N TYR A 51 2.77 8.64 -12.80
CA TYR A 51 1.82 7.58 -12.45
C TYR A 51 2.28 6.71 -11.29
N CYS A 52 3.57 6.42 -11.20
CA CYS A 52 4.14 5.66 -10.09
C CYS A 52 4.00 6.45 -8.77
N LEU A 53 4.39 7.73 -8.78
CA LEU A 53 4.23 8.62 -7.63
C LEU A 53 2.75 8.80 -7.27
N PHE A 54 1.90 9.07 -8.26
CA PHE A 54 0.47 9.24 -8.04
C PHE A 54 -0.17 8.00 -7.42
N GLY A 55 0.10 6.80 -7.94
CA GLY A 55 -0.41 5.55 -7.37
C GLY A 55 0.08 5.31 -5.94
N PHE A 56 1.36 5.57 -5.67
CA PHE A 56 1.93 5.47 -4.33
C PHE A 56 1.27 6.44 -3.35
N PHE A 57 1.21 7.72 -3.68
CA PHE A 57 0.59 8.75 -2.84
C PHE A 57 -0.91 8.52 -2.67
N ALA A 58 -1.63 8.10 -3.71
CA ALA A 58 -3.05 7.78 -3.62
C ALA A 58 -3.31 6.67 -2.58
N CYS A 59 -2.51 5.59 -2.60
CA CYS A 59 -2.60 4.53 -1.60
C CYS A 59 -2.26 5.02 -0.19
N VAL A 60 -1.18 5.79 -0.02
CA VAL A 60 -0.78 6.33 1.30
C VAL A 60 -1.88 7.24 1.86
N VAL A 61 -2.42 8.15 1.05
CA VAL A 61 -3.51 9.04 1.43
C VAL A 61 -4.76 8.25 1.81
N LEU A 62 -5.14 7.23 1.04
CA LEU A 62 -6.28 6.36 1.35
C LEU A 62 -6.14 5.71 2.74
N VAL A 63 -4.97 5.14 3.04
CA VAL A 63 -4.71 4.49 4.34
C VAL A 63 -4.72 5.51 5.48
N LEU A 64 -4.15 6.70 5.29
CA LEU A 64 -4.16 7.76 6.30
C LEU A 64 -5.59 8.26 6.57
N VAL A 65 -6.39 8.46 5.52
CA VAL A 65 -7.80 8.82 5.64
C VAL A 65 -8.56 7.73 6.38
N ALA A 66 -8.38 6.46 6.04
CA ALA A 66 -9.03 5.34 6.74
C ALA A 66 -8.65 5.30 8.23
N LYS A 67 -7.38 5.54 8.55
CA LYS A 67 -6.89 5.63 9.94
C LYS A 67 -7.54 6.79 10.69
N GLN A 68 -7.69 7.95 10.05
CA GLN A 68 -8.34 9.10 10.65
C GLN A 68 -9.85 8.88 10.82
N LEU A 69 -10.49 8.26 9.83
CA LEU A 69 -11.90 7.87 9.88
C LEU A 69 -12.15 6.89 11.04
N ARG A 70 -11.23 5.96 11.29
CA ARG A 70 -11.30 5.07 12.46
C ARG A 70 -11.45 5.85 13.76
N ARG A 71 -10.76 6.98 13.96
CA ARG A 71 -10.90 7.79 15.19
C ARG A 71 -12.29 8.43 15.32
N ILE A 72 -12.90 8.81 14.21
CA ILE A 72 -14.23 9.44 14.20
C ILE A 72 -15.33 8.38 14.34
N LEU A 73 -15.13 7.20 13.75
CA LEU A 73 -16.12 6.14 13.69
C LEU A 73 -16.05 5.17 14.88
N MET A 74 -14.92 5.13 15.62
CA MET A 74 -14.82 4.29 16.81
C MET A 74 -15.85 4.76 17.84
N ARG A 75 -16.80 3.88 18.12
CA ARG A 75 -17.91 4.10 19.06
C ARG A 75 -17.49 3.62 20.45
N ASP A 76 -17.98 4.29 21.48
CA ASP A 76 -17.81 3.88 22.88
C ASP A 76 -18.27 2.43 23.10
N GLU A 77 -17.48 1.71 23.91
CA GLU A 77 -17.71 0.30 24.24
C GLU A 77 -19.04 0.12 25.00
N ASP A 78 -19.47 1.12 25.76
CA ASP A 78 -20.68 1.11 26.59
C ASP A 78 -22.00 1.28 25.79
N TYR A 79 -21.96 1.33 24.46
CA TYR A 79 -23.15 1.60 23.63
C TYR A 79 -24.23 0.50 23.73
N TYR A 80 -23.88 -0.74 24.09
CA TYR A 80 -24.81 -1.86 24.20
C TYR A 80 -25.14 -2.28 25.64
N GLU A 81 -24.54 -1.63 26.64
CA GLU A 81 -24.83 -1.90 28.05
C GLU A 81 -25.90 -0.97 28.64
N ARG A 82 -26.52 -0.12 27.81
CA ARG A 82 -27.76 0.60 28.13
C ARG A 82 -28.98 -0.02 27.47
#